data_AF-A0A957Y5I2-F1
#
_entry.id   AF-A0A957Y5I2-F1
#
_cell.length_a   1.000
_cell.length_b   1.000
_cell.length_c   1.000
_cell.angle_alpha   90.00
_cell.angle_beta   90.00
_cell.angle_gamma   90.00
#
_symmetry.space_group_name_H-M   'P 1'
#
loop_
_entity.id
_entity.type
_entity.pdbx_description
1 polymer ?
#
loop_
_entity_poly.entity_id
_entity_poly.type
_entity_poly.pdbx_seq_one_letter_code
_entity_poly.pdbx_strand_id
1 'polypeptide(L)'
;VLAEARMLLAEVNPQSADEVRHAGRPVIRFSQGMFQQLKDVRGFLFTRVYRAPSVMEMRAQVTRVVNELFPAFLADTSLLPEDWRDDVAAAADETELARIVGDYIAGMTDRFALETHRKMFGG
;
A
#
# COMPACT_ATOMS: atom_id res chain seq x y z
N VAL A 1 -12.78 20.14 -8.95
CA VAL A 1 -13.50 19.07 -8.21
C VAL A 1 -14.83 19.57 -7.67
N LEU A 2 -14.86 20.56 -6.77
CA LEU A 2 -16.11 20.97 -6.10
C LEU A 2 -17.25 21.39 -7.06
N ALA A 3 -16.93 22.16 -8.11
CA ALA A 3 -17.93 22.55 -9.11
C ALA A 3 -18.50 21.35 -9.88
N GLU A 4 -17.62 20.48 -10.41
CA GLU A 4 -18.01 19.23 -11.08
C GLU A 4 -18.84 18.32 -10.17
N ALA A 5 -18.41 18.16 -8.91
CA ALA A 5 -19.12 17.34 -7.93
C ALA A 5 -20.52 17.88 -7.62
N ARG A 6 -20.69 19.21 -7.50
CA ARG A 6 -22.00 19.83 -7.31
C ARG A 6 -22.93 19.57 -8.51
N MET A 7 -22.42 19.64 -9.74
CA MET A 7 -23.23 19.32 -10.92
C MET A 7 -23.65 17.85 -10.94
N LEU A 8 -22.71 16.92 -10.72
CA LEU A 8 -23.02 15.49 -10.71
C LEU A 8 -23.97 15.09 -9.60
N LEU A 9 -23.83 15.69 -8.40
CA LEU A 9 -24.76 15.48 -7.30
C LEU A 9 -26.14 16.05 -7.61
N ALA A 10 -26.24 17.18 -8.32
CA ALA A 10 -27.53 17.72 -8.76
C ALA A 10 -28.20 16.82 -9.82
N GLU A 11 -27.43 16.20 -10.72
CA GLU A 11 -27.94 15.24 -11.71
C GLU A 11 -28.42 13.92 -11.07
N VAL A 12 -27.68 13.41 -10.08
CA VAL A 12 -28.04 12.18 -9.35
C VAL A 12 -29.17 12.45 -8.35
N ASN A 13 -29.19 13.64 -7.75
CA ASN A 13 -30.10 14.07 -6.69
C ASN A 13 -30.33 13.01 -5.57
N PRO A 14 -29.25 12.45 -4.99
CA PRO A 14 -29.37 11.39 -4.01
C PRO A 14 -29.95 11.92 -2.70
N GLN A 15 -30.93 11.21 -2.14
CA GLN A 15 -31.53 11.55 -0.84
C GLN A 15 -30.86 10.80 0.32
N SER A 16 -29.96 9.87 0.01
CA SER A 16 -29.23 9.07 0.99
C SER A 16 -27.80 8.76 0.53
N ALA A 17 -26.93 8.42 1.49
CA ALA A 17 -25.59 7.93 1.17
C ALA A 17 -25.64 6.62 0.37
N ASP A 18 -26.70 5.82 0.54
CA ASP A 18 -26.88 4.58 -0.20
C ASP A 18 -27.15 4.83 -1.69
N GLU A 19 -27.96 5.83 -2.02
CA GLU A 19 -28.17 6.25 -3.41
C GLU A 19 -26.90 6.78 -4.07
N VAL A 20 -26.00 7.44 -3.33
CA VAL A 20 -24.68 7.83 -3.86
C VAL A 20 -23.86 6.60 -4.25
N ARG A 21 -23.88 5.53 -3.44
CA ARG A 21 -23.15 4.28 -3.73
C ARG A 21 -23.73 3.59 -4.96
N HIS A 22 -25.05 3.65 -5.13
CA HIS A 22 -25.78 3.02 -6.24
C HIS A 22 -25.93 3.92 -7.47
N ALA A 23 -25.33 5.12 -7.50
CA ALA A 23 -25.45 6.09 -8.60
C ALA A 23 -24.82 5.63 -9.94
N GLY A 24 -24.14 4.47 -9.97
CA GLY A 24 -23.52 3.89 -11.17
C GLY A 24 -22.30 4.64 -11.70
N ARG A 25 -21.92 5.77 -11.09
CA ARG A 25 -20.75 6.58 -11.44
C ARG A 25 -20.19 7.34 -10.24
N PRO A 26 -18.88 7.64 -10.20
CA PRO A 26 -18.31 8.50 -9.16
C PRO A 26 -18.84 9.93 -9.26
N VAL A 27 -19.41 10.44 -8.16
CA VAL A 27 -19.91 11.83 -8.06
C VAL A 27 -18.82 12.81 -7.60
N ILE A 28 -17.72 12.32 -7.01
CA ILE A 28 -16.54 13.11 -6.67
C ILE A 28 -15.46 12.82 -7.70
N ARG A 29 -15.29 13.72 -8.67
CA ARG A 29 -14.24 13.61 -9.69
C ARG A 29 -13.78 14.98 -10.19
N PHE A 30 -12.64 14.99 -10.87
CA PHE A 30 -12.21 16.14 -11.65
C PHE A 30 -13.10 16.31 -12.88
N SER A 31 -13.27 17.55 -13.36
CA SER A 31 -13.83 17.76 -14.69
C SER A 31 -12.92 17.12 -15.74
N GLN A 32 -13.46 16.81 -16.91
CA GLN A 32 -12.70 16.14 -17.97
C GLN A 32 -11.41 16.89 -18.33
N GLY A 33 -11.48 18.23 -18.49
CA GLY A 33 -10.32 19.05 -18.82
C GLY A 33 -9.23 19.02 -17.73
N MET A 34 -9.63 19.14 -16.46
CA MET A 34 -8.71 19.10 -15.33
C MET A 34 -8.10 17.70 -15.14
N PHE A 35 -8.89 16.65 -15.39
CA PHE A 35 -8.40 15.28 -15.36
C PHE A 35 -7.31 15.04 -16.42
N GLN A 36 -7.49 15.59 -17.62
CA GLN A 36 -6.50 15.49 -18.70
C GLN A 36 -5.19 16.19 -18.32
N GLN A 37 -5.26 17.42 -17.81
CA GLN A 37 -4.06 18.13 -17.32
C GLN A 37 -3.35 17.37 -16.20
N LEU A 38 -4.11 16.80 -15.25
CA LEU A 38 -3.56 16.01 -14.16
C LEU A 38 -2.92 14.71 -14.67
N LYS A 39 -3.41 14.15 -15.78
CA LYS A 39 -2.80 12.97 -16.42
C LYS A 39 -1.42 13.32 -16.96
N ASP A 40 -1.27 14.48 -17.58
CA ASP A 40 0.01 14.94 -18.13
C ASP A 40 1.04 15.18 -17.02
N VAL A 41 0.63 15.85 -15.93
CA VAL A 41 1.47 16.06 -14.74
C VAL A 41 1.87 14.72 -14.11
N ARG A 42 0.92 13.78 -13.95
CA ARG A 42 1.22 12.43 -13.43
C ARG A 42 2.20 11.69 -14.31
N GLY A 43 2.06 11.76 -15.64
CA GLY A 43 3.00 11.14 -16.58
C GLY A 43 4.42 11.69 -16.44
N PHE A 44 4.54 13.02 -16.31
CA PHE A 44 5.82 13.68 -16.04
C PHE A 44 6.44 13.21 -14.71
N LEU A 45 5.68 13.27 -13.61
CA LEU A 45 6.16 12.87 -12.28
C LEU A 45 6.51 11.38 -12.23
N PHE A 46 5.73 10.52 -12.88
CA PHE A 46 6.03 9.09 -12.95
C PHE A 46 7.39 8.82 -13.59
N THR A 47 7.69 9.53 -14.68
CA THR A 47 8.95 9.36 -15.40
C THR A 47 10.12 10.00 -14.66
N ARG A 48 9.95 11.22 -14.17
CA ARG A 48 11.06 12.05 -13.66
C ARG A 48 11.30 11.93 -12.16
N VAL A 49 10.30 11.55 -11.39
CA VAL A 49 10.39 11.42 -9.92
C VAL A 49 10.33 9.95 -9.54
N TYR A 50 9.20 9.28 -9.79
CA TYR A 50 8.98 7.92 -9.28
C TYR A 50 9.83 6.84 -9.97
N ARG A 51 10.33 7.08 -11.18
CA ARG A 51 11.23 6.18 -11.93
C ARG A 51 12.62 6.75 -12.16
N ALA A 52 13.01 7.78 -11.41
CA ALA A 52 14.39 8.27 -11.45
C ALA A 52 15.37 7.14 -11.09
N PRO A 53 16.59 7.11 -11.68
CA PRO A 53 17.55 6.03 -11.44
C PRO A 53 17.79 5.72 -9.95
N SER A 54 18.03 6.74 -9.14
CA SER A 54 18.25 6.60 -7.68
C SER A 54 17.03 6.01 -6.94
N VAL A 55 15.82 6.33 -7.38
CA VAL A 55 14.57 5.78 -6.82
C VAL A 55 14.42 4.31 -7.20
N MET A 56 14.80 3.93 -8.41
CA MET A 56 14.77 2.52 -8.85
C MET A 56 15.82 1.67 -8.13
N GLU A 57 17.02 2.22 -7.88
CA GLU A 57 18.06 1.56 -7.08
C GLU A 57 17.58 1.29 -5.65
N MET A 58 17.06 2.32 -4.98
CA MET A 58 16.49 2.18 -3.62
C MET A 58 15.32 1.18 -3.60
N ARG A 59 14.43 1.24 -4.59
CA ARG A 59 13.31 0.29 -4.70
C ARG A 59 13.81 -1.14 -4.84
N ALA A 60 14.84 -1.37 -5.64
CA ALA A 60 15.43 -2.71 -5.80
C ALA A 60 16.04 -3.20 -4.47
N GLN A 61 16.70 -2.33 -3.71
CA GLN A 61 17.23 -2.66 -2.38
C GLN A 61 16.12 -3.04 -1.39
N VAL A 62 15.10 -2.20 -1.23
CA VAL A 62 13.99 -2.46 -0.29
C VAL A 62 13.18 -3.69 -0.71
N THR A 63 13.02 -3.92 -2.02
CA THR A 63 12.34 -5.13 -2.52
C THR A 63 13.11 -6.40 -2.13
N ARG A 64 14.45 -6.41 -2.22
CA ARG A 64 15.26 -7.54 -1.74
C ARG A 64 15.08 -7.76 -0.25
N VAL A 65 15.12 -6.69 0.54
CA VAL A 65 14.93 -6.74 1.99
C VAL A 65 13.61 -7.41 2.36
N VAL A 66 12.49 -6.99 1.76
CA VAL A 66 11.17 -7.59 2.04
C VAL A 66 11.10 -9.03 1.56
N ASN A 67 11.64 -9.34 0.38
CA ASN A 67 11.65 -10.69 -0.17
C ASN A 67 12.51 -11.69 0.63
N GLU A 68 13.48 -11.20 1.40
CA GLU A 68 14.32 -12.03 2.27
C GLU A 68 13.75 -12.13 3.70
N LEU A 69 13.19 -11.04 4.23
CA LEU A 69 12.57 -11.04 5.56
C LEU A 69 11.31 -11.91 5.63
N PHE A 70 10.42 -11.81 4.64
CA PHE A 70 9.16 -12.55 4.63
C PHE A 70 9.33 -14.07 4.80
N PRO A 71 10.10 -14.76 3.93
CA PRO A 71 10.30 -16.20 4.09
C PRO A 71 11.07 -16.56 5.37
N ALA A 72 11.96 -15.70 5.87
CA ALA A 72 12.67 -15.97 7.12
C ALA A 72 11.74 -15.96 8.33
N PHE A 73 10.86 -14.96 8.46
CA PHE A 73 9.86 -14.92 9.52
C PHE A 73 8.81 -16.03 9.38
N LEU A 74 8.44 -16.40 8.17
CA LEU A 74 7.50 -17.49 7.93
C LEU A 74 8.10 -18.86 8.29
N ALA A 75 9.39 -19.06 8.00
CA ALA A 75 10.10 -20.30 8.31
C ALA A 75 10.41 -20.43 9.82
N ASP A 76 10.68 -19.31 10.50
CA ASP A 76 10.93 -19.27 11.94
C ASP A 76 10.18 -18.10 12.59
N THR A 77 8.98 -18.40 13.09
CA THR A 77 8.11 -17.43 13.75
C THR A 77 8.64 -16.99 15.11
N SER A 78 9.65 -17.68 15.67
CA SER A 78 10.31 -17.23 16.91
C SER A 78 11.11 -15.94 16.72
N LEU A 79 11.40 -15.58 15.46
CA LEU A 79 12.02 -14.31 15.08
C LEU A 79 11.06 -13.11 15.20
N LEU A 80 9.74 -13.34 15.26
CA LEU A 80 8.75 -12.29 15.49
C LEU A 80 8.82 -11.80 16.95
N PRO A 81 8.45 -10.54 17.22
CA PRO A 81 8.36 -10.03 18.59
C PRO A 81 7.37 -10.83 19.44
N GLU A 82 7.58 -10.85 20.75
CA GLU A 82 6.78 -11.68 21.67
C GLU A 82 5.28 -11.35 21.62
N ASP A 83 4.95 -10.08 21.38
CA ASP A 83 3.56 -9.58 21.27
C ASP A 83 2.76 -10.25 20.14
N TRP A 84 3.42 -10.90 19.18
CA TRP A 84 2.79 -11.60 18.04
C TRP A 84 2.60 -13.10 18.27
N ARG A 85 3.14 -13.66 19.37
CA ARG A 85 3.12 -15.11 19.60
C ARG A 85 1.71 -15.66 19.76
N ASP A 86 0.82 -14.92 20.41
CA ASP A 86 -0.58 -15.34 20.60
C ASP A 86 -1.31 -15.44 19.25
N ASP A 87 -1.11 -14.45 18.36
CA ASP A 87 -1.67 -14.47 17.01
C ASP A 87 -1.10 -15.62 16.17
N VAL A 88 0.22 -15.85 16.24
CA VAL A 88 0.88 -16.98 15.56
C VAL A 88 0.34 -18.33 16.06
N ALA A 89 0.14 -18.48 17.37
CA ALA A 89 -0.39 -19.70 17.96
C ALA A 89 -1.87 -19.93 17.61
N ALA A 90 -2.62 -18.86 17.34
CA ALA A 90 -4.03 -18.91 16.94
C ALA A 90 -4.23 -19.15 15.44
N ALA A 91 -3.19 -19.04 14.61
CA ALA A 91 -3.27 -19.22 13.17
C ALA A 91 -3.73 -20.65 12.82
N ALA A 92 -4.81 -20.76 12.04
CA ALA A 92 -5.42 -22.03 11.67
C ALA A 92 -4.67 -22.73 10.52
N ASP A 93 -4.00 -21.97 9.66
CA ASP A 93 -3.26 -22.47 8.51
C ASP A 93 -2.08 -21.56 8.11
N GLU A 94 -1.34 -22.00 7.10
CA GLU A 94 -0.20 -21.26 6.55
C GLU A 94 -0.59 -19.91 5.93
N THR A 95 -1.83 -19.75 5.44
CA THR A 95 -2.31 -18.49 4.85
C THR A 95 -2.55 -17.45 5.93
N GLU A 96 -3.15 -17.84 7.06
CA GLU A 96 -3.29 -16.97 8.22
C GLU A 96 -1.92 -16.60 8.81
N LEU A 97 -1.00 -17.57 8.91
CA LEU A 97 0.36 -17.29 9.37
C LEU A 97 1.11 -16.31 8.45
N ALA A 98 1.00 -16.52 7.13
CA ALA A 98 1.57 -15.62 6.13
C ALA A 98 0.99 -14.20 6.23
N ARG A 99 -0.30 -14.06 6.59
CA ARG A 99 -0.92 -12.76 6.82
C ARG A 99 -0.34 -12.07 8.05
N ILE A 100 -0.19 -12.79 9.16
CA ILE A 100 0.42 -12.27 10.40
C ILE A 100 1.85 -11.76 10.12
N VAL A 101 2.66 -12.55 9.42
CA VAL A 101 4.02 -12.14 9.01
C VAL A 101 3.96 -10.91 8.08
N GLY A 102 3.00 -10.88 7.15
CA GLY A 102 2.78 -9.75 6.25
C GLY A 102 2.43 -8.46 6.99
N ASP A 103 1.55 -8.54 7.99
CA ASP A 103 1.13 -7.40 8.83
C ASP A 103 2.30 -6.89 9.67
N TYR A 104 3.12 -7.79 10.23
CA TYR A 104 4.33 -7.40 10.95
C TYR A 104 5.32 -6.63 10.05
N ILE A 105 5.59 -7.14 8.84
CA ILE A 105 6.48 -6.48 7.87
C ILE A 105 5.89 -5.14 7.40
N ALA A 106 4.58 -5.07 7.15
CA ALA A 106 3.90 -3.84 6.75
C ALA A 106 3.92 -2.76 7.87
N GLY A 107 4.01 -3.18 9.13
CA GLY A 107 4.18 -2.29 10.28
C GLY A 107 5.60 -1.74 10.46
N MET A 108 6.59 -2.26 9.73
CA MET A 108 7.97 -1.78 9.83
C MET A 108 8.16 -0.42 9.16
N THR A 109 9.00 0.42 9.76
CA THR A 109 9.59 1.56 9.05
C THR A 109 10.75 1.09 8.17
N ASP A 110 11.06 1.81 7.09
CA ASP A 110 12.20 1.51 6.21
C ASP A 110 13.50 1.29 6.99
N ARG A 111 13.78 2.18 7.96
CA ARG A 111 14.98 2.09 8.81
C ARG A 111 14.99 0.80 9.61
N PHE A 112 13.86 0.43 10.22
CA PHE A 112 13.75 -0.78 11.01
C PHE A 112 13.90 -2.04 10.14
N ALA A 113 13.24 -2.09 8.97
CA ALA A 113 13.36 -3.22 8.05
C ALA A 113 14.81 -3.43 7.58
N LEU A 114 15.52 -2.34 7.22
CA LEU A 114 16.93 -2.39 6.84
C LEU A 114 17.85 -2.83 7.99
N GLU A 115 17.62 -2.33 9.21
CA GLU A 115 18.39 -2.72 10.39
C GLU A 115 18.18 -4.20 10.75
N THR A 116 16.93 -4.67 10.71
CA THR A 116 16.57 -6.07 10.97
C THR A 116 17.17 -7.00 9.93
N HIS A 117 17.03 -6.65 8.65
CA HIS A 117 17.64 -7.40 7.55
C HIS A 117 19.16 -7.50 7.69
N ARG A 118 19.84 -6.39 8.01
CA ARG A 118 21.29 -6.39 8.28
C ARG A 118 21.67 -7.27 9.46
N LYS A 119 20.86 -7.36 10.52
CA LYS A 119 21.14 -8.25 11.67
C LYS A 119 20.98 -9.73 11.32
N MET A 120 20.01 -10.06 10.46
CA MET A 120 19.70 -11.44 10.09
C MET A 120 20.61 -11.98 8.98
N PHE A 121 21.00 -11.13 8.03
CA PHE A 121 21.70 -11.54 6.81
C PHE A 121 23.05 -10.85 6.60
N GLY A 122 23.40 -9.86 7.42
CA GLY A 122 24.65 -9.10 7.29
C GLY A 122 25.86 -9.85 7.83
N GLY A 123 26.54 -10.56 6.93
CA GLY A 123 27.97 -10.89 7.03
C GLY A 123 28.82 -9.92 6.23
#